data_AF-A0A9X4F4J7-F1
#
_entry.id   AF-A0A9X4F4J7-F1
#
_cell.length_a   1.000
_cell.length_b   1.000
_cell.length_c   1.000
_cell.angle_alpha   90.00
_cell.angle_beta   90.00
_cell.angle_gamma   90.00
#
_symmetry.space_group_name_H-M   'P 1'
#
loop_
_entity.id
_entity.type
_entity.pdbx_description
1 polymer ?
#
loop_
_entity_poly.entity_id
_entity_poly.type
_entity_poly.pdbx_seq_one_letter_code
_entity_poly.pdbx_strand_id
1 'polypeptide(L)'
;MSLIVSFCSLVVAAIAAKIAVSSMKKVHSSYDETRTVLKQLEAKELELQSLAIQIEQLSERLVSLESTKTPVVEFYDELKTQQNLKIFNLYGFITLVGQGCIEFASDDIKDKFNSLVNCHHRNFWASDKSISPLGRSHFYIMIYYHSDKVAGYQMFFTSPDKTCTLFEVYVAESLRNLAIASSLIESTIGFSDTQLKIREFDTHLLKQENGQRSLLVNVFEQMKKLHPKANFKVTVEEPDI
;
A
#
# COMPACT_ATOMS: atom_id res chain seq x y z
N MET A 1 0.52 92.44 -35.21
CA MET A 1 1.21 91.13 -35.36
C MET A 1 1.60 90.45 -34.04
N SER A 2 1.47 91.06 -32.85
CA SER A 2 1.92 90.48 -31.57
C SER A 2 0.92 89.50 -30.89
N LEU A 3 -0.39 89.67 -31.08
CA LEU A 3 -1.43 88.86 -30.40
C LEU A 3 -1.60 87.43 -30.96
N ILE A 4 -1.37 87.22 -32.26
CA ILE A 4 -1.58 85.92 -32.92
C ILE A 4 -0.45 84.93 -32.57
N VAL A 5 0.79 85.43 -32.43
CA VAL A 5 1.95 84.60 -32.04
C VAL A 5 1.83 84.14 -30.58
N SER A 6 1.27 84.98 -29.70
CA SER A 6 0.97 84.66 -28.30
C SER A 6 -0.14 83.61 -28.16
N PHE A 7 -1.18 83.66 -28.99
CA PHE A 7 -2.26 82.68 -28.98
C PHE A 7 -1.82 81.29 -29.48
N CYS A 8 -1.01 81.24 -30.55
CA CYS A 8 -0.49 79.97 -31.07
C CYS A 8 0.43 79.25 -30.08
N SER A 9 1.24 79.98 -29.32
CA SER A 9 2.13 79.40 -28.31
C SER A 9 1.37 78.88 -27.07
N LEU A 10 0.28 79.56 -26.67
CA LEU A 10 -0.64 79.08 -25.62
C LEU A 10 -1.38 77.79 -26.01
N VAL A 11 -1.84 77.67 -27.25
CA VAL A 11 -2.54 76.48 -27.75
C VAL A 11 -1.60 75.27 -27.81
N VAL A 12 -0.37 75.47 -28.28
CA VAL A 12 0.65 74.40 -28.31
C VAL A 12 1.04 73.96 -26.90
N ALA A 13 1.20 74.89 -25.95
CA ALA A 13 1.46 74.57 -24.55
C ALA A 13 0.31 73.79 -23.90
N ALA A 14 -0.96 74.13 -24.20
CA ALA A 14 -2.13 73.42 -23.68
C ALA A 14 -2.23 71.99 -24.22
N ILE A 15 -1.92 71.78 -25.51
CA ILE A 15 -1.89 70.44 -26.12
C ILE A 15 -0.76 69.60 -25.52
N ALA A 16 0.44 70.16 -25.37
CA ALA A 16 1.58 69.49 -24.75
C ALA A 16 1.29 69.11 -23.29
N ALA A 17 0.66 70.00 -22.51
CA ALA A 17 0.25 69.72 -21.14
C ALA A 17 -0.79 68.59 -21.06
N LYS A 18 -1.77 68.56 -21.98
CA LYS A 18 -2.79 67.50 -22.05
C LYS A 18 -2.19 66.14 -22.38
N ILE A 19 -1.21 66.09 -23.30
CA ILE A 19 -0.47 64.87 -23.64
C ILE A 19 0.37 64.41 -22.44
N ALA A 20 1.08 65.33 -21.78
CA ALA A 20 1.87 65.01 -20.59
C ALA A 20 1.01 64.44 -19.45
N VAL A 21 -0.15 65.04 -19.17
CA VAL A 21 -1.09 64.54 -18.15
C VAL A 21 -1.67 63.17 -18.53
N SER A 22 -1.99 62.94 -19.82
CA SER A 22 -2.47 61.64 -20.28
C SER A 22 -1.40 60.56 -20.17
N SER A 23 -0.15 60.87 -20.53
CA SER A 23 0.99 59.96 -20.37
C SER A 23 1.29 59.66 -18.90
N MET A 24 1.26 60.68 -18.02
CA MET A 24 1.42 60.47 -16.57
C MET A 24 0.31 59.57 -16.00
N LYS A 25 -0.95 59.75 -16.41
CA LYS A 25 -2.04 58.86 -16.00
C LYS A 25 -1.84 57.41 -16.44
N LYS A 26 -1.32 57.19 -17.66
CA LYS A 26 -1.00 55.83 -18.16
C LYS A 26 0.15 55.18 -17.37
N VAL A 27 1.19 55.94 -17.06
CA VAL A 27 2.32 55.46 -16.24
C VAL A 27 1.85 55.14 -14.82
N HIS A 28 0.99 55.96 -14.23
CA HIS A 28 0.44 55.71 -12.89
C HIS A 28 -0.45 54.46 -12.85
N SER A 29 -1.32 54.28 -13.84
CA SER A 29 -2.15 53.07 -13.97
C SER A 29 -1.32 51.81 -14.11
N SER A 30 -0.25 51.85 -14.93
CA SER A 30 0.67 50.73 -15.10
C SER A 30 1.47 50.44 -13.82
N TYR A 31 1.84 51.47 -13.07
CA TYR A 31 2.49 51.32 -11.77
C TYR A 31 1.56 50.67 -10.73
N ASP A 32 0.28 51.07 -10.69
CA ASP A 32 -0.72 50.48 -9.78
C ASP A 32 -1.03 49.02 -10.13
N GLU A 33 -1.10 48.67 -11.42
CA GLU A 33 -1.23 47.28 -11.89
C GLU A 33 0.01 46.45 -11.48
N THR A 34 1.21 46.96 -11.71
CA THR A 34 2.46 46.27 -11.35
C THR A 34 2.56 46.06 -9.83
N ARG A 35 2.15 47.06 -9.03
CA ARG A 35 2.10 46.97 -7.57
C ARG A 35 1.07 45.94 -7.09
N THR A 36 -0.05 45.81 -7.80
CA THR A 36 -1.09 44.82 -7.46
C THR A 36 -0.60 43.40 -7.77
N VAL A 37 0.05 43.20 -8.92
CA VAL A 37 0.68 41.92 -9.28
C VAL A 37 1.79 41.54 -8.29
N LEU A 38 2.62 42.51 -7.88
CA LEU A 38 3.68 42.28 -6.90
C LEU A 38 3.11 41.78 -5.56
N LYS A 39 2.05 42.41 -5.04
CA LYS A 39 1.38 41.96 -3.81
C LYS A 39 0.77 40.57 -3.93
N GLN A 40 0.23 40.23 -5.10
CA GLN A 40 -0.29 38.87 -5.35
C GLN A 40 0.83 37.84 -5.39
N LEU A 41 2.00 38.20 -5.94
CA LEU A 41 3.18 37.35 -5.97
C LEU A 41 3.75 37.13 -4.56
N GLU A 42 3.87 38.19 -3.75
CA GLU A 42 4.30 38.10 -2.35
C GLU A 42 3.35 37.21 -1.53
N ALA A 43 2.03 37.32 -1.74
CA ALA A 43 1.06 36.44 -1.08
C ALA A 43 1.22 34.97 -1.49
N LYS A 44 1.48 34.71 -2.79
CA LYS A 44 1.72 33.35 -3.30
C LYS A 44 3.03 32.76 -2.80
N GLU A 45 4.08 33.58 -2.66
CA GLU A 45 5.34 33.18 -2.07
C GLU A 45 5.17 32.76 -0.60
N LEU A 46 4.35 33.51 0.14
CA LEU A 46 4.05 33.21 1.55
C LEU A 46 3.19 31.94 1.71
N GLU A 47 2.24 31.71 0.80
CA GLU A 47 1.50 30.44 0.71
C GLU A 47 2.44 29.26 0.41
N LEU A 48 3.40 29.42 -0.52
CA LEU A 48 4.39 28.39 -0.85
C LEU A 48 5.33 28.07 0.31
N GLN A 49 5.78 29.08 1.06
CA GLN A 49 6.59 28.89 2.26
C GLN A 49 5.81 28.14 3.35
N SER A 50 4.53 28.48 3.55
CA SER A 50 3.65 27.76 4.48
C SER A 50 3.45 26.29 4.09
N LEU A 51 3.26 26.02 2.79
CA LEU A 51 3.16 24.65 2.28
C LEU A 51 4.47 23.87 2.45
N ALA A 52 5.63 24.50 2.23
CA ALA A 52 6.92 23.87 2.44
C ALA A 52 7.11 23.42 3.90
N ILE A 53 6.74 24.27 4.86
CA ILE A 53 6.77 23.95 6.30
C ILE A 53 5.83 22.78 6.62
N GLN A 54 4.62 22.76 6.05
CA GLN A 54 3.68 21.64 6.27
C GLN A 54 4.21 20.31 5.69
N ILE A 55 4.87 20.36 4.53
CA ILE A 55 5.50 19.19 3.92
C ILE A 55 6.65 18.68 4.79
N GLU A 56 7.48 19.58 5.32
CA GLU A 56 8.58 19.22 6.22
C GLU A 56 8.07 18.58 7.52
N GLN A 57 7.04 19.16 8.14
CA GLN A 57 6.39 18.59 9.33
C GLN A 57 5.75 17.21 9.06
N LEU A 58 5.15 17.02 7.88
CA LEU A 58 4.61 15.73 7.47
C LEU A 58 5.72 14.72 7.20
N SER A 59 6.86 15.14 6.64
CA SER A 59 8.03 14.30 6.42
C SER A 59 8.65 13.84 7.74
N GLU A 60 8.82 14.73 8.72
CA GLU A 60 9.29 14.39 10.07
C GLU A 60 8.33 13.42 10.78
N ARG A 61 7.01 13.64 10.65
CA ARG A 61 6.00 12.69 11.16
C ARG A 61 6.04 11.34 10.47
N LEU A 62 6.30 11.30 9.16
CA LEU A 62 6.46 10.05 8.42
C LEU A 62 7.70 9.29 8.92
N VAL A 63 8.83 9.98 9.11
CA VAL A 63 10.06 9.40 9.64
C VAL A 63 9.85 8.88 11.07
N SER A 64 9.09 9.59 11.90
CA SER A 64 8.76 9.11 13.25
C SER A 64 7.84 7.88 13.20
N LEU A 65 6.87 7.84 12.27
CA LEU A 65 6.02 6.68 12.04
C LEU A 65 6.79 5.47 11.50
N GLU A 66 7.76 5.69 10.61
CA GLU A 66 8.69 4.66 10.14
C GLU A 66 9.66 4.21 11.23
N SER A 67 10.02 5.08 12.18
CA SER A 67 10.79 4.72 13.38
C SER A 67 9.96 3.93 14.41
N THR A 68 8.63 4.05 14.35
CA THR A 68 7.68 3.19 15.09
C THR A 68 7.28 1.93 14.30
N LYS A 69 8.05 1.55 13.26
CA LYS A 69 7.89 0.25 12.61
C LYS A 69 7.84 -0.81 13.69
N THR A 70 6.67 -1.45 13.76
CA THR A 70 6.55 -2.81 14.28
C THR A 70 7.72 -3.57 13.67
N PRO A 71 8.60 -4.17 14.50
CA PRO A 71 9.80 -4.79 13.98
C PRO A 71 9.37 -5.72 12.85
N VAL A 72 9.97 -5.56 11.67
CA VAL A 72 9.94 -6.60 10.65
C VAL A 72 10.70 -7.75 11.30
N VAL A 73 9.98 -8.56 12.06
CA VAL A 73 10.58 -9.73 12.66
C VAL A 73 10.67 -10.75 11.54
N GLU A 74 11.83 -10.81 10.90
CA GLU A 74 12.27 -12.04 10.24
C GLU A 74 12.39 -13.10 11.34
N PHE A 75 11.33 -13.88 11.54
CA PHE A 75 11.34 -14.98 12.49
C PHE A 75 11.96 -16.22 11.84
N TYR A 76 13.16 -16.54 12.33
CA TYR A 76 13.80 -17.85 12.47
C TYR A 76 14.35 -18.60 11.25
N ASP A 77 15.64 -18.94 11.43
CA ASP A 77 16.59 -19.62 10.54
C ASP A 77 16.94 -21.03 11.10
N GLU A 78 15.95 -21.82 11.54
CA GLU A 78 16.18 -23.13 12.18
C GLU A 78 15.45 -24.32 11.53
N LEU A 79 14.94 -24.18 10.31
CA LEU A 79 14.54 -25.33 9.49
C LEU A 79 15.46 -25.42 8.26
N LYS A 80 16.64 -25.99 8.49
CA LYS A 80 17.58 -26.44 7.45
C LYS A 80 16.91 -27.46 6.51
N THR A 81 16.09 -27.00 5.57
CA THR A 81 15.80 -27.73 4.31
C THR A 81 15.08 -26.96 3.20
N GLN A 82 14.62 -25.71 3.38
CA GLN A 82 14.09 -24.95 2.23
C GLN A 82 14.48 -23.46 2.31
N GLN A 83 15.62 -23.11 1.72
CA GLN A 83 16.09 -21.71 1.51
C GLN A 83 15.08 -20.83 0.75
N ASN A 84 14.02 -21.44 0.25
CA ASN A 84 13.00 -20.84 -0.58
C ASN A 84 11.82 -20.26 0.22
N LEU A 85 11.67 -20.55 1.52
CA LEU A 85 10.51 -20.08 2.28
C LEU A 85 10.83 -18.88 3.17
N LYS A 86 9.97 -17.85 3.13
CA LYS A 86 10.06 -16.69 4.03
C LYS A 86 8.67 -16.29 4.52
N ILE A 87 8.58 -15.82 5.76
CA ILE A 87 7.35 -15.30 6.33
C ILE A 87 7.43 -13.79 6.54
N PHE A 88 6.33 -13.11 6.27
CA PHE A 88 6.18 -11.67 6.49
C PHE A 88 4.86 -11.37 7.21
N ASN A 89 4.82 -10.25 7.92
CA ASN A 89 3.55 -9.55 8.11
C ASN A 89 3.05 -9.11 6.73
N LEU A 90 1.76 -9.31 6.45
CA LEU A 90 1.17 -9.01 5.14
C LEU A 90 1.41 -7.55 4.70
N TYR A 91 1.27 -6.59 5.61
CA TYR A 91 1.52 -5.17 5.30
C TYR A 91 2.97 -4.94 4.87
N GLY A 92 3.93 -5.51 5.61
CA GLY A 92 5.34 -5.40 5.28
C GLY A 92 5.66 -5.97 3.90
N PHE A 93 5.06 -7.10 3.53
CA PHE A 93 5.23 -7.69 2.21
C PHE A 93 4.64 -6.81 1.09
N ILE A 94 3.43 -6.27 1.29
CA ILE A 94 2.80 -5.34 0.34
C ILE A 94 3.68 -4.11 0.11
N THR A 95 4.27 -3.55 1.18
CA THR A 95 5.20 -2.42 1.07
C THR A 95 6.43 -2.77 0.24
N LEU A 96 7.06 -3.93 0.47
CA LEU A 96 8.23 -4.38 -0.30
C LEU A 96 7.89 -4.59 -1.79
N VAL A 97 6.71 -5.13 -2.10
CA VAL A 97 6.22 -5.24 -3.48
C VAL A 97 6.03 -3.86 -4.11
N GLY A 98 5.40 -2.91 -3.40
CA GLY A 98 5.19 -1.54 -3.89
C GLY A 98 6.49 -0.76 -4.12
N GLN A 99 7.57 -1.11 -3.41
CA GLN A 99 8.91 -0.54 -3.59
C GLN A 99 9.70 -1.20 -4.73
N GLY A 100 9.16 -2.24 -5.37
CA GLY A 100 9.87 -2.98 -6.43
C GLY A 100 10.98 -3.89 -5.88
N CYS A 101 10.99 -4.19 -4.58
CA CYS A 101 11.98 -5.09 -3.98
C CYS A 101 11.64 -6.58 -4.18
N ILE A 102 10.45 -6.88 -4.68
CA ILE A 102 9.94 -8.23 -4.87
C ILE A 102 9.57 -8.43 -6.33
N GLU A 103 10.16 -9.46 -6.94
CA GLU A 103 9.77 -9.93 -8.26
C GLU A 103 8.92 -11.19 -8.16
N PHE A 104 7.95 -11.31 -9.06
CA PHE A 104 7.09 -12.49 -9.19
C PHE A 104 7.59 -13.39 -10.33
N ALA A 105 7.43 -14.70 -10.18
CA ALA A 105 7.87 -15.67 -11.18
C ALA A 105 7.10 -15.53 -12.50
N SER A 106 5.90 -14.96 -12.46
CA SER A 106 5.02 -14.75 -13.61
C SER A 106 3.95 -13.69 -13.32
N ASP A 107 3.29 -13.20 -14.37
CA ASP A 107 2.23 -12.21 -14.25
C ASP A 107 0.96 -12.78 -13.59
N ASP A 108 0.67 -14.09 -13.74
CA ASP A 108 -0.51 -14.71 -13.13
C ASP A 108 -0.51 -14.65 -11.59
N ILE A 109 0.63 -14.99 -10.97
CA ILE A 109 0.76 -14.90 -9.51
C ILE A 109 0.74 -13.44 -9.03
N LYS A 110 1.29 -12.51 -9.83
CA LYS A 110 1.27 -11.09 -9.53
C LYS A 110 -0.17 -10.54 -9.56
N ASP A 111 -0.95 -10.89 -10.57
CA ASP A 111 -2.34 -10.47 -10.71
C ASP A 111 -3.23 -11.06 -9.60
N LYS A 112 -2.97 -12.32 -9.22
CA LYS A 112 -3.64 -12.96 -8.08
C LYS A 112 -3.28 -12.30 -6.75
N PHE A 113 -2.00 -12.02 -6.53
CA PHE A 113 -1.57 -11.28 -5.36
C PHE A 113 -2.20 -9.88 -5.30
N ASN A 114 -2.24 -9.14 -6.42
CA ASN A 114 -2.90 -7.82 -6.47
C ASN A 114 -4.40 -7.91 -6.16
N SER A 115 -5.08 -8.95 -6.64
CA SER A 115 -6.49 -9.21 -6.33
C SER A 115 -6.70 -9.47 -4.83
N LEU A 116 -5.81 -10.26 -4.21
CA LEU A 116 -5.79 -10.52 -2.78
C LEU A 116 -5.58 -9.24 -1.97
N VAL A 117 -4.62 -8.39 -2.36
CA VAL A 117 -4.35 -7.10 -1.70
C VAL A 117 -5.58 -6.19 -1.76
N ASN A 118 -6.25 -6.11 -2.90
CA ASN A 118 -7.49 -5.35 -3.05
C ASN A 118 -8.62 -5.88 -2.17
N CYS A 119 -8.79 -7.20 -2.09
CA CYS A 119 -9.74 -7.85 -1.20
C CYS A 119 -9.43 -7.53 0.28
N HIS A 120 -8.15 -7.66 0.67
CA HIS A 120 -7.67 -7.33 2.00
C HIS A 120 -7.98 -5.88 2.39
N HIS A 121 -7.65 -4.93 1.50
CA HIS A 121 -7.93 -3.51 1.73
C HIS A 121 -9.43 -3.21 1.86
N ARG A 122 -10.27 -3.77 0.99
CA ARG A 122 -11.73 -3.52 1.02
C ARG A 122 -12.39 -4.05 2.28
N ASN A 123 -12.01 -5.26 2.70
CA ASN A 123 -12.75 -6.00 3.72
C ASN A 123 -12.17 -5.84 5.13
N PHE A 124 -10.87 -5.60 5.26
CA PHE A 124 -10.20 -5.68 6.56
C PHE A 124 -9.52 -4.38 6.98
N TRP A 125 -8.96 -3.61 6.03
CA TRP A 125 -8.29 -2.34 6.34
C TRP A 125 -9.27 -1.25 6.81
N ALA A 126 -10.48 -1.21 6.26
CA ALA A 126 -11.52 -0.25 6.61
C ALA A 126 -12.34 -0.65 7.86
N SER A 127 -12.12 -1.85 8.40
CA SER A 127 -12.90 -2.34 9.54
C SER A 127 -12.41 -1.69 10.85
N ASP A 128 -13.30 -0.93 11.48
CA ASP A 128 -13.08 -0.29 12.77
C ASP A 128 -12.61 -1.35 13.79
N LYS A 129 -11.44 -1.15 14.40
CA LYS A 129 -10.81 -2.05 15.40
C LYS A 129 -11.73 -2.32 16.61
N SER A 130 -12.79 -1.52 16.77
CA SER A 130 -13.81 -1.67 17.82
C SER A 130 -15.00 -2.56 17.44
N ILE A 131 -15.23 -2.86 16.15
CA ILE A 131 -16.48 -3.49 15.67
C ILE A 131 -16.26 -4.93 15.16
N SER A 132 -15.06 -5.30 14.69
CA SER A 132 -14.81 -6.63 14.10
C SER A 132 -13.72 -7.43 14.84
N PRO A 133 -13.96 -8.71 15.21
CA PRO A 133 -12.93 -9.62 15.68
C PRO A 133 -11.75 -9.76 14.69
N LEU A 134 -12.04 -9.62 13.38
CA LEU A 134 -11.04 -9.66 12.31
C LEU A 134 -10.14 -8.42 12.31
N GLY A 135 -10.64 -7.26 12.76
CA GLY A 135 -9.84 -6.02 12.90
C GLY A 135 -8.77 -6.09 14.01
N ARG A 136 -8.84 -7.10 14.90
CA ARG A 136 -7.80 -7.42 15.88
C ARG A 136 -6.92 -8.61 15.45
N SER A 137 -7.18 -9.18 14.28
CA SER A 137 -6.40 -10.30 13.78
C SER A 137 -5.10 -9.81 13.16
N HIS A 138 -4.04 -10.59 13.31
CA HIS A 138 -2.75 -10.32 12.68
C HIS A 138 -2.65 -11.13 11.39
N PHE A 139 -2.39 -10.44 10.27
CA PHE A 139 -2.28 -11.04 8.95
C PHE A 139 -0.81 -11.31 8.59
N TYR A 140 -0.57 -12.51 8.08
CA TYR A 140 0.74 -13.00 7.69
C TYR A 140 0.68 -13.59 6.28
N ILE A 141 1.83 -13.62 5.64
CA ILE A 141 2.01 -14.28 4.36
C ILE A 141 3.30 -15.09 4.36
N MET A 142 3.17 -16.38 4.11
CA MET A 142 4.28 -17.28 3.83
C MET A 142 4.54 -17.26 2.33
N ILE A 143 5.79 -17.05 1.93
CA ILE A 143 6.23 -16.87 0.55
C ILE A 143 7.18 -18.00 0.20
N TYR A 144 6.98 -18.59 -0.98
CA TYR A 144 7.94 -19.50 -1.60
C TYR A 144 8.63 -18.80 -2.77
N TYR A 145 9.96 -18.70 -2.69
CA TYR A 145 10.85 -18.20 -3.72
C TYR A 145 11.37 -19.33 -4.61
N HIS A 146 11.41 -19.10 -5.91
CA HIS A 146 12.09 -19.96 -6.86
C HIS A 146 12.95 -19.07 -7.76
N SER A 147 14.28 -19.28 -7.73
CA SER A 147 15.24 -18.42 -8.45
C SER A 147 15.05 -16.93 -8.12
N ASP A 148 15.00 -16.60 -6.83
CA ASP A 148 14.81 -15.24 -6.28
C ASP A 148 13.48 -14.55 -6.60
N LYS A 149 12.54 -15.27 -7.25
CA LYS A 149 11.21 -14.76 -7.58
C LYS A 149 10.12 -15.46 -6.77
N VAL A 150 9.08 -14.73 -6.44
CA VAL A 150 7.90 -15.28 -5.75
C VAL A 150 7.18 -16.25 -6.67
N ALA A 151 7.21 -17.53 -6.31
CA ALA A 151 6.60 -18.64 -7.04
C ALA A 151 5.30 -19.14 -6.40
N GLY A 152 5.08 -18.82 -5.12
CA GLY A 152 3.84 -19.14 -4.43
C GLY A 152 3.73 -18.41 -3.11
N TYR A 153 2.51 -18.36 -2.57
CA TYR A 153 2.24 -17.81 -1.25
C TYR A 153 1.11 -18.55 -0.53
N GLN A 154 1.11 -18.47 0.80
CA GLN A 154 -0.01 -18.81 1.67
C GLN A 154 -0.30 -17.60 2.56
N MET A 155 -1.50 -17.03 2.43
CA MET A 155 -1.98 -15.98 3.35
C MET A 155 -2.77 -16.61 4.49
N PHE A 156 -2.53 -16.13 5.70
CA PHE A 156 -3.24 -16.58 6.89
C PHE A 156 -3.37 -15.44 7.90
N PHE A 157 -4.29 -15.58 8.83
CA PHE A 157 -4.40 -14.64 9.94
C PHE A 157 -4.61 -15.36 11.26
N THR A 158 -4.23 -14.68 12.34
CA THR A 158 -4.44 -15.18 13.69
C THR A 158 -5.31 -14.24 14.47
N SER A 159 -6.40 -14.76 15.03
CA SER A 159 -7.30 -14.01 15.90
C SER A 159 -6.79 -13.95 17.35
N PRO A 160 -7.32 -13.04 18.19
CA PRO A 160 -6.86 -12.85 19.57
C PRO A 160 -6.99 -14.10 20.47
N ASP A 161 -7.90 -15.00 20.15
CA ASP A 161 -8.15 -16.27 20.84
C ASP A 161 -7.17 -17.39 20.43
N LYS A 162 -6.12 -17.07 19.65
CA LYS A 162 -5.09 -18.02 19.17
C LYS A 162 -5.63 -19.08 18.20
N THR A 163 -6.64 -18.70 17.41
CA THR A 163 -7.05 -19.43 16.22
C THR A 163 -6.31 -18.91 15.00
N CYS A 164 -5.78 -19.80 14.16
CA CYS A 164 -5.14 -19.49 12.90
C CYS A 164 -6.05 -19.91 11.75
N THR A 165 -6.45 -18.96 10.92
CA THR A 165 -7.26 -19.23 9.73
C THR A 165 -6.40 -19.14 8.48
N LEU A 166 -6.36 -20.23 7.71
CA LEU A 166 -5.67 -20.29 6.43
C LEU A 166 -6.64 -19.85 5.33
N PHE A 167 -6.32 -18.76 4.63
CA PHE A 167 -7.24 -18.09 3.71
C PHE A 167 -7.02 -18.51 2.26
N GLU A 168 -5.79 -18.37 1.75
CA GLU A 168 -5.51 -18.61 0.34
C GLU A 168 -4.10 -19.18 0.18
N VAL A 169 -4.00 -20.25 -0.62
CA VAL A 169 -2.73 -20.76 -1.16
C VAL A 169 -2.74 -20.59 -2.67
N TYR A 170 -1.69 -19.99 -3.21
CA TYR A 170 -1.50 -19.84 -4.64
C TYR A 170 -0.08 -20.23 -5.05
N VAL A 171 0.04 -20.90 -6.19
CA VAL A 171 1.31 -21.26 -6.82
C VAL A 171 1.20 -20.91 -8.30
N ALA A 172 2.24 -20.23 -8.80
CA ALA A 172 2.38 -19.87 -10.21
C ALA A 172 2.14 -21.10 -11.09
N GLU A 173 1.36 -20.95 -12.16
CA GLU A 173 0.83 -22.11 -12.91
C GLU A 173 1.94 -23.01 -13.45
N SER A 174 3.01 -22.38 -13.94
CA SER A 174 4.20 -23.03 -14.50
C SER A 174 5.02 -23.83 -13.49
N LEU A 175 4.79 -23.63 -12.18
CA LEU A 175 5.51 -24.26 -11.08
C LEU A 175 4.61 -25.18 -10.24
N ARG A 176 3.37 -25.42 -10.68
CA ARG A 176 2.50 -26.43 -10.07
C ARG A 176 3.11 -27.83 -10.24
N ASN A 177 2.79 -28.74 -9.31
CA ASN A 177 3.36 -30.10 -9.18
C ASN A 177 4.79 -30.19 -8.58
N LEU A 178 5.38 -29.08 -8.14
CA LEU A 178 6.67 -29.06 -7.42
C LEU A 178 6.52 -29.14 -5.88
N ALA A 179 5.40 -29.65 -5.37
CA ALA A 179 5.06 -29.70 -3.94
C ALA A 179 5.09 -28.34 -3.20
N ILE A 180 5.18 -27.20 -3.91
CA ILE A 180 5.26 -25.85 -3.33
C ILE A 180 4.07 -25.54 -2.42
N ALA A 181 2.85 -25.88 -2.85
CA ALA A 181 1.64 -25.65 -2.05
C ALA A 181 1.67 -26.42 -0.72
N SER A 182 2.14 -27.68 -0.75
CA SER A 182 2.32 -28.48 0.47
C SER A 182 3.35 -27.83 1.39
N SER A 183 4.51 -27.45 0.87
CA SER A 183 5.55 -26.80 1.68
C SER A 183 5.11 -25.47 2.30
N LEU A 184 4.32 -24.67 1.57
CA LEU A 184 3.72 -23.44 2.08
C LEU A 184 2.78 -23.71 3.26
N ILE A 185 1.89 -24.69 3.13
CA ILE A 185 0.91 -25.05 4.17
C ILE A 185 1.59 -25.65 5.39
N GLU A 186 2.47 -26.63 5.19
CA GLU A 186 3.22 -27.30 6.25
C GLU A 186 4.02 -26.29 7.07
N SER A 187 4.74 -25.40 6.40
CA SER A 187 5.56 -24.38 7.06
C SER A 187 4.73 -23.33 7.76
N THR A 188 3.56 -22.97 7.21
CA THR A 188 2.62 -22.06 7.86
C THR A 188 2.07 -22.64 9.16
N ILE A 189 1.68 -23.93 9.15
CA ILE A 189 1.19 -24.64 10.32
C ILE A 189 2.31 -24.80 11.35
N GLY A 190 3.49 -25.23 10.91
CA GLY A 190 4.67 -25.37 11.77
C GLY A 190 5.06 -24.06 12.46
N PHE A 191 5.10 -22.96 11.71
CA PHE A 191 5.36 -21.62 12.27
C PHE A 191 4.27 -21.21 13.29
N SER A 192 3.01 -21.41 12.93
CA SER A 192 1.87 -21.01 13.77
C SER A 192 1.82 -21.79 15.09
N ASP A 193 2.07 -23.10 15.04
CA ASP A 193 2.12 -23.95 16.24
C ASP A 193 3.33 -23.60 17.12
N THR A 194 4.51 -23.48 16.51
CA THR A 194 5.77 -23.32 17.27
C THR A 194 6.04 -21.89 17.73
N GLN A 195 5.88 -20.89 16.86
CA GLN A 195 6.23 -19.50 17.14
C GLN A 195 5.03 -18.72 17.69
N LEU A 196 3.86 -18.86 17.07
CA LEU A 196 2.66 -18.12 17.49
C LEU A 196 1.88 -18.79 18.64
N LYS A 197 2.19 -20.06 18.94
CA LYS A 197 1.54 -20.90 19.96
C LYS A 197 0.03 -21.01 19.72
N ILE A 198 -0.34 -21.18 18.46
CA ILE A 198 -1.73 -21.39 18.01
C ILE A 198 -2.25 -22.73 18.52
N ARG A 199 -3.53 -22.76 18.87
CA ARG A 199 -4.19 -23.97 19.42
C ARG A 199 -5.25 -24.53 18.50
N GLU A 200 -5.76 -23.70 17.60
CA GLU A 200 -6.79 -24.06 16.64
C GLU A 200 -6.41 -23.58 15.25
N PHE A 201 -6.52 -24.46 14.27
CA PHE A 201 -6.38 -24.18 12.85
C PHE A 201 -7.74 -24.31 12.19
N ASP A 202 -8.21 -23.25 11.54
CA ASP A 202 -9.41 -23.25 10.73
C ASP A 202 -9.04 -23.06 9.25
N THR A 203 -9.69 -23.82 8.37
CA THR A 203 -9.50 -23.67 6.92
C THR A 203 -10.78 -23.99 6.19
N HIS A 204 -11.01 -23.24 5.13
CA HIS A 204 -12.13 -23.41 4.21
C HIS A 204 -11.58 -23.92 2.88
N LEU A 205 -12.04 -25.10 2.46
CA LEU A 205 -11.62 -25.74 1.23
C LEU A 205 -12.79 -25.83 0.27
N LEU A 206 -12.67 -25.26 -0.92
CA LEU A 206 -13.66 -25.45 -1.98
C LEU A 206 -13.58 -26.89 -2.53
N LYS A 207 -14.73 -27.52 -2.76
CA LYS A 207 -14.79 -28.78 -3.52
C LYS A 207 -14.29 -28.53 -4.95
N GLN A 208 -13.52 -29.48 -5.48
CA GLN A 208 -13.18 -29.46 -6.90
C GLN A 208 -14.43 -29.71 -7.74
N GLU A 209 -14.54 -29.07 -8.91
CA GLU A 209 -15.70 -29.16 -9.82
C GLU A 209 -16.03 -30.62 -10.23
N ASN A 210 -15.04 -31.50 -10.23
CA ASN A 210 -15.19 -32.93 -10.55
C ASN A 210 -15.60 -33.80 -9.35
N GLY A 211 -15.89 -33.21 -8.20
CA GLY A 211 -16.24 -33.92 -6.96
C GLY A 211 -15.07 -34.64 -6.28
N GLN A 212 -13.84 -34.51 -6.80
CA GLN A 212 -12.66 -35.12 -6.18
C GLN A 212 -12.25 -34.36 -4.90
N ARG A 213 -11.70 -35.12 -3.96
CA ARG A 213 -11.22 -34.59 -2.69
C ARG A 213 -9.98 -33.73 -2.97
N SER A 214 -10.01 -32.47 -2.54
CA SER A 214 -8.86 -31.56 -2.71
C SER A 214 -7.59 -32.18 -2.14
N LEU A 215 -6.49 -32.11 -2.90
CA LEU A 215 -5.16 -32.56 -2.44
C LEU A 215 -4.75 -31.89 -1.13
N LEU A 216 -5.28 -30.69 -0.85
CA LEU A 216 -5.05 -29.96 0.39
C LEU A 216 -5.60 -30.70 1.61
N VAL A 217 -6.71 -31.45 1.48
CA VAL A 217 -7.25 -32.28 2.57
C VAL A 217 -6.22 -33.29 3.05
N ASN A 218 -5.48 -33.92 2.14
CA ASN A 218 -4.44 -34.89 2.51
C ASN A 218 -3.29 -34.22 3.25
N VAL A 219 -2.91 -32.99 2.87
CA VAL A 219 -1.90 -32.19 3.60
C VAL A 219 -2.40 -31.90 5.02
N PHE A 220 -3.66 -31.47 5.18
CA PHE A 220 -4.24 -31.24 6.51
C PHE A 220 -4.32 -32.49 7.38
N GLU A 221 -4.70 -33.63 6.82
CA GLU A 221 -4.72 -34.90 7.56
C GLU A 221 -3.32 -35.37 7.97
N GLN A 222 -2.29 -35.09 7.16
CA GLN A 222 -0.90 -35.32 7.57
C GLN A 222 -0.49 -34.37 8.70
N MET A 223 -0.87 -33.09 8.63
CA MET A 223 -0.54 -32.11 9.66
C MET A 223 -1.23 -32.39 10.99
N LYS A 224 -2.48 -32.89 10.99
CA LYS A 224 -3.15 -33.39 12.21
C LYS A 224 -2.32 -34.46 12.93
N LYS A 225 -1.64 -35.33 12.18
CA LYS A 225 -0.77 -36.38 12.75
C LYS A 225 0.52 -35.81 13.34
N LEU A 226 1.11 -34.80 12.69
CA LEU A 226 2.36 -34.17 13.15
C LEU A 226 2.14 -33.22 14.33
N HIS A 227 0.95 -32.60 14.43
CA HIS A 227 0.59 -31.64 15.47
C HIS A 227 -0.63 -32.11 16.29
N PRO A 228 -0.56 -33.25 17.01
CA PRO A 228 -1.72 -33.89 17.64
C PRO A 228 -2.32 -33.08 18.80
N LYS A 229 -1.63 -32.03 19.28
CA LYS A 229 -2.11 -31.14 20.33
C LYS A 229 -2.86 -29.92 19.80
N ALA A 230 -2.78 -29.66 18.49
CA ALA A 230 -3.52 -28.59 17.84
C ALA A 230 -4.88 -29.13 17.36
N ASN A 231 -5.92 -28.32 17.51
CA ASN A 231 -7.23 -28.62 16.96
C ASN A 231 -7.26 -28.19 15.49
N PHE A 232 -7.79 -29.03 14.60
CA PHE A 232 -7.89 -28.73 13.17
C PHE A 232 -9.35 -28.84 12.73
N LYS A 233 -9.93 -27.69 12.39
CA LYS A 233 -11.24 -27.57 11.78
C LYS A 233 -11.08 -27.34 10.28
N VAL A 234 -11.69 -28.21 9.49
CA VAL A 234 -11.66 -28.15 8.03
C VAL A 234 -13.10 -28.08 7.54
N THR A 235 -13.49 -26.92 7.02
CA THR A 235 -14.80 -26.72 6.37
C THR A 235 -14.65 -26.97 4.88
N VAL A 236 -15.47 -27.84 4.31
CA VAL A 236 -15.48 -28.07 2.86
C VAL A 236 -16.72 -27.38 2.27
N GLU A 237 -16.49 -26.38 1.43
CA GLU A 237 -17.51 -25.53 0.81
C GLU A 237 -17.82 -26.01 -0.62
N GLU A 238 -19.08 -25.86 -1.05
CA GLU A 238 -19.46 -26.12 -2.43
C GLU A 238 -19.14 -24.89 -3.29
N PRO A 239 -18.65 -25.06 -4.54
CA PRO A 239 -18.44 -23.92 -5.43
C PRO A 239 -19.79 -23.25 -5.72
N ASP A 240 -19.83 -21.92 -5.64
CA ASP A 240 -20.99 -21.14 -6.07
C ASP A 240 -21.24 -21.40 -7.57
N ILE A 241 -22.42 -21.97 -7.89
CA ILE A 241 -22.88 -22.30 -9.26
C ILE A 241 -23.43 -21.05 -9.96
#